data_AF-A0A5N6X2D0-F1
#
_entry.id   AF-A0A5N6X2D0-F1
#
_cell.length_a   1.000
_cell.length_b   1.000
_cell.length_c   1.000
_cell.angle_alpha   90.00
_cell.angle_beta   90.00
_cell.angle_gamma   90.00
#
_symmetry.space_group_name_H-M   'P 1'
#
loop_
_entity.id
_entity.type
_entity.pdbx_description
1 polymer ?
#
loop_
_entity_poly.entity_id
_entity_poly.type
_entity_poly.pdbx_seq_one_letter_code
_entity_poly.pdbx_strand_id
1 'polypeptide(L)'
;MKNFFALGALAALCQTAFGLEEGTYKIASASLEANRVLSYEVPSSPVILSPSFGIPSQTWAFESDPNEDGTDEGGFLIHSAVGGYLNCGGSLGNSCKVGDKREVYTVELVGDNTYQILAGTRYSLSVSGDFVQLAAHDTSPEHQFVLTPTKGKSLYPTIP
;
A
#
# COMPACT_ATOMS: atom_id res chain seq x y z
N MET A 1 -14.96 -42.20 -39.99
CA MET A 1 -14.62 -41.98 -38.58
C MET A 1 -13.12 -42.03 -38.42
N LYS A 2 -12.49 -40.92 -38.04
CA LYS A 2 -11.14 -40.87 -37.47
C LYS A 2 -11.04 -39.56 -36.69
N ASN A 3 -11.13 -39.69 -35.36
CA ASN A 3 -11.04 -38.59 -34.40
C ASN A 3 -9.62 -38.03 -34.38
N PHE A 4 -9.48 -36.71 -34.34
CA PHE A 4 -8.40 -36.07 -33.61
C PHE A 4 -8.94 -34.76 -32.99
N PHE A 5 -9.16 -34.81 -31.68
CA PHE A 5 -9.29 -33.63 -30.84
C PHE A 5 -7.90 -33.00 -30.72
N ALA A 6 -7.72 -31.80 -31.26
CA ALA A 6 -6.59 -30.95 -30.91
C ALA A 6 -7.07 -29.97 -29.83
N LEU A 7 -7.02 -30.42 -28.58
CA LEU A 7 -7.00 -29.55 -27.41
C LEU A 7 -5.66 -28.80 -27.42
N GLY A 8 -5.64 -27.63 -28.07
CA GLY A 8 -4.55 -26.67 -27.96
C GLY A 8 -4.63 -25.98 -26.61
N ALA A 9 -3.95 -26.56 -25.63
CA ALA A 9 -3.77 -26.01 -24.30
C ALA A 9 -2.77 -24.83 -24.30
N LEU A 10 -2.89 -24.00 -23.26
CA LEU A 10 -1.96 -22.96 -22.80
C LEU A 10 -1.89 -21.66 -23.62
N ALA A 11 -2.89 -20.81 -23.41
CA ALA A 11 -2.64 -19.39 -23.19
C ALA A 11 -3.10 -18.99 -21.77
N ALA A 12 -2.65 -19.73 -20.76
CA ALA A 12 -2.47 -19.15 -19.44
C ALA A 12 -1.14 -18.38 -19.48
N LEU A 13 -1.10 -17.32 -20.28
CA LEU A 13 -0.01 -16.36 -20.26
C LEU A 13 -0.11 -15.66 -18.92
N CYS A 14 0.67 -16.16 -17.97
CA CYS A 14 1.12 -15.52 -16.74
C CYS A 14 0.65 -14.06 -16.62
N GLN A 15 -0.55 -13.85 -16.08
CA GLN A 15 -0.83 -12.65 -15.33
C GLN A 15 -0.06 -12.80 -14.02
N THR A 16 1.26 -12.67 -14.07
CA THR A 16 1.97 -12.09 -12.93
C THR A 16 1.45 -10.67 -12.89
N ALA A 17 0.27 -10.48 -12.28
CA ALA A 17 -0.19 -9.18 -11.87
C ALA A 17 1.01 -8.54 -11.19
N PHE A 18 1.43 -7.37 -11.67
CA PHE A 18 2.47 -6.56 -11.06
C PHE A 18 1.94 -6.04 -9.70
N GLY A 19 1.66 -6.98 -8.80
CA GLY A 19 1.28 -6.72 -7.43
C GLY A 19 2.45 -6.04 -6.75
N LEU A 20 2.11 -5.12 -5.84
CA LEU A 20 3.12 -4.60 -4.93
C LEU A 20 3.77 -5.79 -4.19
N GLU A 21 5.09 -5.79 -4.11
CA GLU A 21 5.82 -6.78 -3.31
C GLU A 21 5.87 -6.32 -1.84
N GLU A 22 6.11 -7.25 -0.92
CA GLU A 22 6.49 -6.86 0.43
C GLU A 22 7.76 -6.03 0.42
N GLY A 23 7.84 -5.06 1.33
CA GLY A 23 9.04 -4.25 1.45
C GLY A 23 8.79 -2.89 2.05
N THR A 24 9.77 -2.02 1.90
CA THR A 24 9.74 -0.66 2.45
C THR A 24 9.62 0.36 1.33
N TYR A 25 8.72 1.32 1.51
CA TYR A 25 8.35 2.29 0.48
C TYR A 25 8.23 3.69 1.07
N LYS A 26 8.44 4.70 0.21
CA LYS A 26 7.87 6.03 0.37
C LYS A 26 6.53 6.07 -0.36
N ILE A 27 5.54 6.69 0.27
CA ILE A 27 4.18 6.80 -0.28
C ILE A 27 3.98 8.27 -0.67
N ALA A 28 3.93 8.58 -1.96
CA ALA A 28 3.57 9.92 -2.46
C ALA A 28 2.13 9.89 -3.03
N SER A 29 1.51 11.05 -3.19
CA SER A 29 0.21 11.14 -3.86
C SER A 29 0.37 11.56 -5.31
N ALA A 30 -0.49 11.02 -6.19
CA ALA A 30 -0.57 11.45 -7.59
C ALA A 30 -1.23 12.83 -7.75
N SER A 31 -1.97 13.34 -6.75
CA SER A 31 -2.63 14.65 -6.81
C SER A 31 -1.76 15.82 -6.32
N LEU A 32 -0.62 15.54 -5.68
CA LEU A 32 0.28 16.55 -5.11
C LEU A 32 1.65 16.57 -5.83
N GLU A 33 2.47 17.56 -5.48
CA GLU A 33 3.86 17.63 -5.93
C GLU A 33 4.64 16.36 -5.56
N ALA A 34 5.42 15.84 -6.52
CA ALA A 34 6.10 14.56 -6.40
C ALA A 34 7.13 14.47 -5.25
N ASN A 35 7.54 15.60 -4.65
CA ASN A 35 8.45 15.62 -3.52
C ASN A 35 7.76 15.43 -2.16
N ARG A 36 6.43 15.30 -2.10
CA ARG A 36 5.68 15.13 -0.85
C ARG A 36 5.36 13.66 -0.60
N VAL A 37 5.71 13.18 0.60
CA VAL A 37 5.55 11.78 1.00
C VAL A 37 4.86 11.65 2.35
N LEU A 38 4.20 10.51 2.56
CA LEU A 38 3.48 10.21 3.78
C LEU A 38 4.46 10.18 4.94
N SER A 39 4.17 11.02 5.92
CA SER A 39 5.02 11.34 7.03
C SER A 39 4.23 11.20 8.32
N TYR A 40 4.87 10.53 9.26
CA TYR A 40 4.43 10.45 10.63
C TYR A 40 5.34 11.34 11.48
N GLU A 41 4.77 12.17 12.33
CA GLU A 41 5.54 13.09 13.18
C GLU A 41 5.54 12.65 14.64
N VAL A 42 4.35 12.45 15.21
CA VAL A 42 4.18 12.08 16.62
C VAL A 42 3.02 11.09 16.81
N PRO A 43 3.06 10.23 17.85
CA PRO A 43 2.00 9.27 18.11
C PRO A 43 0.62 9.91 18.17
N SER A 44 -0.38 9.23 17.60
CA SER A 44 -1.77 9.67 17.55
C SER A 44 -2.06 10.96 16.78
N SER A 45 -1.06 11.61 16.15
CA SER A 45 -1.35 12.66 15.17
C SER A 45 -1.79 12.03 13.84
N PRO A 46 -2.62 12.76 13.05
CA PRO A 46 -2.81 12.42 11.66
C PRO A 46 -1.48 12.28 10.93
N VAL A 47 -1.41 11.34 9.99
CA VAL A 47 -0.32 11.30 9.01
C VAL A 47 -0.56 12.37 7.96
N ILE A 48 0.52 12.97 7.47
CA ILE A 48 0.47 14.04 6.48
C ILE A 48 1.41 13.75 5.32
N LEU A 49 1.11 14.30 4.15
CA LEU A 49 2.06 14.39 3.05
C LEU A 49 2.93 15.61 3.28
N SER A 50 4.24 15.43 3.46
CA SER A 50 5.19 16.53 3.69
C SER A 50 6.45 16.34 2.84
N PRO A 51 7.27 17.39 2.65
CA PRO A 51 8.47 17.29 1.82
C PRO A 51 9.36 16.10 2.22
N SER A 52 9.88 15.38 1.23
CA SER A 52 10.69 14.19 1.48
C SER A 52 12.09 14.56 1.96
N PHE A 53 12.40 14.21 3.20
CA PHE A 53 13.71 14.37 3.83
C PHE A 53 14.50 13.06 3.92
N GLY A 54 13.88 11.93 3.56
CA GLY A 54 14.53 10.61 3.63
C GLY A 54 14.76 10.12 5.06
N ILE A 55 13.91 10.55 5.98
CA ILE A 55 13.96 10.15 7.39
C ILE A 55 13.11 8.89 7.65
N PRO A 56 13.38 8.14 8.73
CA PRO A 56 12.65 6.90 9.03
C PRO A 56 11.13 7.07 9.13
N SER A 57 10.65 8.21 9.63
CA SER A 57 9.21 8.46 9.76
C SER A 57 8.47 8.72 8.44
N GLN A 58 9.21 8.72 7.31
CA GLN A 58 8.69 8.77 5.94
C GLN A 58 8.82 7.43 5.21
N THR A 59 9.22 6.38 5.94
CA THR A 59 9.40 5.03 5.41
C THR A 59 8.33 4.12 5.98
N TRP A 60 7.64 3.42 5.09
CA TRP A 60 6.49 2.56 5.41
C TRP A 60 6.76 1.16 4.93
N ALA A 61 6.65 0.19 5.83
CA ALA A 61 6.75 -1.21 5.52
C ALA A 61 5.36 -1.73 5.14
N PHE A 62 5.33 -2.52 4.07
CA PHE A 62 4.20 -3.30 3.60
C PHE A 62 4.57 -4.76 3.88
N GLU A 63 3.97 -5.31 4.92
CA GLU A 63 4.13 -6.71 5.36
C GLU A 63 2.83 -7.43 4.99
N SER A 64 2.88 -8.59 4.32
CA SER A 64 1.65 -9.32 4.05
C SER A 64 1.02 -9.72 5.37
N ASP A 65 -0.30 -9.59 5.49
CA ASP A 65 -1.00 -10.09 6.66
C ASP A 65 -1.05 -11.63 6.56
N PRO A 66 -0.37 -12.37 7.43
CA PRO A 66 -0.47 -13.83 7.44
C PRO A 66 -1.82 -14.18 8.07
N ASN A 67 -2.89 -14.21 7.27
CA ASN A 67 -4.17 -14.74 7.77
C ASN A 67 -3.95 -16.14 8.37
N GLU A 68 -4.50 -16.38 9.56
CA GLU A 68 -4.39 -17.64 10.34
C GLU A 68 -4.85 -18.90 9.56
N ASP A 69 -5.59 -18.69 8.46
CA ASP A 69 -6.30 -19.74 7.72
C ASP A 69 -5.52 -20.21 6.46
N GLY A 70 -4.36 -19.61 6.17
CA GLY A 70 -3.48 -20.00 5.06
C GLY A 70 -4.00 -19.67 3.66
N THR A 71 -5.04 -18.85 3.55
CA THR A 71 -5.51 -18.30 2.27
C THR A 71 -4.96 -16.89 2.08
N ASP A 72 -3.96 -16.77 1.20
CA ASP A 72 -3.37 -15.51 0.74
C ASP A 72 -4.41 -14.66 -0.02
N GLU A 73 -5.32 -14.00 0.70
CA GLU A 73 -6.10 -12.89 0.13
C GLU A 73 -5.33 -11.57 0.28
N GLY A 74 -4.09 -11.55 -0.24
CA GLY A 74 -3.33 -10.39 -0.74
C GLY A 74 -3.42 -9.03 0.00
N GLY A 75 -3.50 -9.04 1.33
CA GLY A 75 -3.58 -7.83 2.16
C GLY A 75 -2.25 -7.47 2.80
N PHE A 76 -2.01 -6.18 3.00
CA PHE A 76 -0.84 -5.65 3.68
C PHE A 76 -1.21 -5.00 5.00
N LEU A 77 -0.42 -5.30 6.03
CA LEU A 77 -0.25 -4.43 7.17
C LEU A 77 0.75 -3.34 6.77
N ILE A 78 0.31 -2.09 6.84
CA ILE A 78 1.16 -0.93 6.55
C ILE A 78 1.61 -0.34 7.87
N HIS A 79 2.92 -0.29 8.13
CA HIS A 79 3.45 0.23 9.38
C HIS A 79 4.65 1.15 9.18
N SER A 80 4.81 2.13 10.07
CA SER A 80 5.94 3.06 9.99
C SER A 80 7.24 2.37 10.39
N ALA A 81 8.36 2.76 9.79
CA ALA A 81 9.68 2.27 10.18
C ALA A 81 10.10 2.72 11.59
N VAL A 82 9.43 3.73 12.17
CA VAL A 82 9.61 4.12 13.59
C VAL A 82 8.63 3.41 14.54
N GLY A 83 7.80 2.51 14.01
CA GLY A 83 6.82 1.71 14.77
C GLY A 83 5.37 2.19 14.62
N GLY A 84 4.44 1.27 14.86
CA GLY A 84 3.00 1.48 14.78
C GLY A 84 2.43 1.31 13.36
N TYR A 85 1.16 0.92 13.28
CA TYR A 85 0.42 0.65 12.06
C TYR A 85 -0.37 1.86 11.60
N LEU A 86 -0.44 2.04 10.29
CA LEU A 86 -1.39 2.95 9.67
C LEU A 86 -2.81 2.46 9.94
N ASN A 87 -3.65 3.35 10.43
CA ASN A 87 -5.04 3.07 10.73
C ASN A 87 -5.90 4.29 10.39
N CYS A 88 -6.93 4.12 9.58
CA CYS A 88 -7.86 5.18 9.20
C CYS A 88 -9.21 5.04 9.92
N GLY A 89 -9.41 3.94 10.65
CA GLY A 89 -10.67 3.64 11.32
C GLY A 89 -11.76 3.26 10.33
N GLY A 90 -13.03 3.31 10.76
CA GLY A 90 -14.16 2.81 9.97
C GLY A 90 -15.14 3.87 9.47
N SER A 91 -14.81 5.16 9.58
CA SER A 91 -15.73 6.25 9.21
C SER A 91 -15.11 7.16 8.15
N LEU A 92 -15.91 7.49 7.13
CA LEU A 92 -15.51 8.39 6.05
C LEU A 92 -15.07 9.75 6.61
N GLY A 93 -14.01 10.31 6.03
CA GLY A 93 -13.39 11.57 6.44
C GLY A 93 -12.49 11.46 7.67
N ASN A 94 -12.37 10.27 8.29
CA ASN A 94 -11.38 10.08 9.35
C ASN A 94 -9.98 10.19 8.78
N SER A 95 -9.17 11.08 9.36
CA SER A 95 -7.74 11.12 9.06
C SER A 95 -7.06 9.85 9.54
N CYS A 96 -6.20 9.31 8.70
CA CYS A 96 -5.34 8.20 9.04
C CYS A 96 -4.30 8.63 10.06
N LYS A 97 -3.92 7.73 10.95
CA LYS A 97 -2.95 7.93 12.02
C LYS A 97 -2.10 6.69 12.23
N VAL A 98 -1.01 6.84 12.96
CA VAL A 98 -0.19 5.71 13.40
C VAL A 98 -0.56 5.33 14.83
N GLY A 99 -0.76 4.02 15.06
CA GLY A 99 -1.02 3.48 16.39
C GLY A 99 -0.89 1.95 16.44
N ASP A 100 -1.28 1.35 17.56
CA ASP A 100 -1.10 -0.10 17.76
C ASP A 100 -2.15 -0.98 17.06
N LYS A 101 -3.25 -0.36 16.60
CA LYS A 101 -4.33 -1.07 15.93
C LYS A 101 -3.95 -1.40 14.49
N ARG A 102 -3.96 -2.69 14.17
CA ARG A 102 -3.77 -3.21 12.83
C ARG A 102 -5.00 -2.94 11.97
N GLU A 103 -4.76 -2.58 10.72
CA GLU A 103 -5.75 -2.47 9.66
C GLU A 103 -5.12 -3.07 8.40
N VAL A 104 -5.85 -3.97 7.74
CA VAL A 104 -5.37 -4.67 6.55
C VAL A 104 -5.82 -3.89 5.33
N TYR A 105 -4.88 -3.65 4.43
CA TYR A 105 -5.11 -2.89 3.20
C TYR A 105 -4.83 -3.74 1.97
N THR A 106 -5.72 -3.69 0.98
CA THR A 106 -5.42 -4.23 -0.35
C THR A 106 -4.77 -3.14 -1.19
N VAL A 107 -3.74 -3.46 -1.96
CA VAL A 107 -3.07 -2.49 -2.83
C VAL A 107 -3.22 -2.92 -4.28
N GLU A 108 -3.85 -2.06 -5.09
CA GLU A 108 -4.16 -2.35 -6.49
C GLU A 108 -3.40 -1.40 -7.41
N LEU A 109 -2.76 -1.94 -8.45
CA LEU A 109 -2.14 -1.14 -9.51
C LEU A 109 -3.23 -0.60 -10.42
N VAL A 110 -3.34 0.73 -10.53
CA VAL A 110 -4.42 1.41 -11.30
C VAL A 110 -3.90 2.26 -12.46
N GLY A 111 -2.59 2.37 -12.61
CA GLY A 111 -1.95 3.11 -13.70
C GLY A 111 -0.45 2.83 -13.79
N ASP A 112 0.28 3.70 -14.50
CA ASP A 112 1.73 3.59 -14.65
C ASP A 112 2.42 3.86 -13.32
N ASN A 113 2.69 2.80 -12.56
CA ASN A 113 3.32 2.85 -11.24
C ASN A 113 2.52 3.67 -10.20
N THR A 114 1.19 3.74 -10.38
CA THR A 114 0.25 4.33 -9.42
C THR A 114 -0.68 3.28 -8.85
N TYR A 115 -0.95 3.41 -7.56
CA TYR A 115 -1.65 2.41 -6.77
C TYR A 115 -2.82 3.02 -6.01
N GLN A 116 -3.88 2.25 -5.84
CA GLN A 116 -4.89 2.53 -4.82
C GLN A 116 -4.64 1.68 -3.59
N ILE A 117 -4.83 2.27 -2.41
CA ILE A 117 -4.74 1.57 -1.13
C ILE A 117 -6.17 1.47 -0.58
N LEU A 118 -6.72 0.27 -0.58
CA LEU A 118 -8.11 -0.02 -0.26
C LEU A 118 -8.25 -0.51 1.19
N ALA A 119 -9.22 0.05 1.90
CA ALA A 119 -9.63 -0.39 3.22
C ALA A 119 -10.92 -1.22 3.08
N GLY A 120 -10.77 -2.46 2.64
CA GLY A 120 -11.88 -3.32 2.21
C GLY A 120 -12.44 -2.92 0.83
N THR A 121 -13.66 -3.36 0.52
CA THR A 121 -14.20 -3.30 -0.86
C THR A 121 -14.88 -1.98 -1.24
N ARG A 122 -15.12 -1.08 -0.29
CA ARG A 122 -15.92 0.15 -0.51
C ARG A 122 -15.17 1.44 -0.21
N TYR A 123 -14.03 1.33 0.45
CA TYR A 123 -13.29 2.47 0.95
C TYR A 123 -11.85 2.40 0.50
N SER A 124 -11.24 3.57 0.37
CA SER A 124 -9.84 3.72 -0.01
C SER A 124 -9.24 4.92 0.71
N LEU A 125 -7.92 4.93 0.79
CA LEU A 125 -7.19 6.10 1.23
C LEU A 125 -7.31 7.20 0.18
N SER A 126 -7.48 8.42 0.65
CA SER A 126 -7.60 9.60 -0.20
C SER A 126 -6.90 10.79 0.45
N VAL A 127 -6.40 11.70 -0.38
CA VAL A 127 -5.73 12.92 0.05
C VAL A 127 -6.73 14.07 0.13
N SER A 128 -6.77 14.73 1.29
CA SER A 128 -7.52 15.97 1.50
C SER A 128 -6.60 17.06 2.05
N GLY A 129 -6.24 18.01 1.18
CA GLY A 129 -5.16 18.95 1.47
C GLY A 129 -3.85 18.19 1.67
N ASP A 130 -3.32 18.23 2.89
CA ASP A 130 -2.08 17.56 3.25
C ASP A 130 -2.31 16.26 4.02
N PHE A 131 -3.56 15.92 4.34
CA PHE A 131 -3.90 14.77 5.16
C PHE A 131 -4.29 13.58 4.30
N VAL A 132 -3.98 12.38 4.78
CA VAL A 132 -4.56 11.14 4.25
C VAL A 132 -5.74 10.74 5.12
N GLN A 133 -6.85 10.36 4.50
CA GLN A 133 -8.09 9.99 5.16
C GLN A 133 -8.75 8.79 4.50
N LEU A 134 -9.70 8.18 5.22
CA LEU A 134 -10.61 7.20 4.65
C LEU A 134 -11.69 7.90 3.82
N ALA A 135 -11.88 7.48 2.57
CA ALA A 135 -12.90 8.00 1.68
C ALA A 135 -13.64 6.88 0.95
N ALA A 136 -14.80 7.22 0.36
CA ALA A 136 -15.49 6.31 -0.54
C ALA A 136 -14.56 6.02 -1.73
N HIS A 137 -14.53 4.76 -2.18
CA HIS A 137 -13.68 4.39 -3.30
C HIS A 137 -14.01 5.21 -4.56
N ASP A 138 -12.99 5.81 -5.16
CA ASP A 138 -13.02 6.59 -6.41
C ASP A 138 -11.67 6.37 -7.14
N THR A 139 -11.64 6.68 -8.42
CA THR A 139 -10.48 6.63 -9.33
C THR A 139 -9.77 7.98 -9.51
N SER A 140 -10.21 9.03 -8.83
CA SER A 140 -9.59 10.36 -8.94
C SER A 140 -8.12 10.36 -8.42
N PRO A 141 -7.28 11.32 -8.84
CA PRO A 141 -5.87 11.37 -8.46
C PRO A 141 -5.61 11.42 -6.95
N GLU A 142 -6.55 11.94 -6.17
CA GLU A 142 -6.48 11.99 -4.70
C GLU A 142 -6.48 10.60 -4.05
N HIS A 143 -7.02 9.60 -4.75
CA HIS A 143 -7.05 8.20 -4.32
C HIS A 143 -5.85 7.39 -4.83
N GLN A 144 -4.99 8.00 -5.65
CA GLN A 144 -3.87 7.34 -6.28
C GLN A 144 -2.55 7.73 -5.61
N PHE A 145 -1.71 6.73 -5.36
CA PHE A 145 -0.44 6.87 -4.67
C PHE A 145 0.71 6.32 -5.51
N VAL A 146 1.86 6.97 -5.46
CA VAL A 146 3.11 6.47 -6.03
C VAL A 146 3.90 5.82 -4.91
N LEU A 147 4.16 4.53 -5.05
CA LEU A 147 4.93 3.74 -4.08
C LEU A 147 6.35 3.58 -4.58
N THR A 148 7.30 4.27 -3.96
CA THR A 148 8.71 4.22 -4.35
C THR A 148 9.49 3.32 -3.39
N PRO A 149 10.07 2.20 -3.84
CA PRO A 149 10.87 1.34 -2.98
C PRO A 149 12.01 2.14 -2.32
N THR A 150 12.09 2.09 -1.00
CA THR A 150 13.28 2.52 -0.28
C THR A 150 14.24 1.34 -0.27
N LYS A 151 15.48 1.53 -0.75
CA LYS A 151 16.50 0.49 -0.67
C LYS A 151 16.76 0.17 0.80
N GLY A 152 16.12 -0.87 1.32
CA GLY A 152 16.54 -1.51 2.55
C GLY A 152 17.86 -2.23 2.28
N LYS A 153 18.95 -1.78 2.90
CA LYS A 153 19.98 -2.77 3.28
C LYS A 153 19.24 -3.75 4.19
N SER A 154 19.18 -5.03 3.78
CA SER A 154 18.76 -6.11 4.67
C SER A 154 19.42 -5.90 6.04
N LEU A 155 18.61 -5.70 7.08
CA LEU A 155 19.09 -5.64 8.46
C LEU A 155 19.35 -7.03 9.03
N TYR A 156 19.24 -8.08 8.21
CA TYR A 156 19.76 -9.40 8.56
C TYR A 156 21.22 -9.49 8.09
N PRO A 157 22.21 -9.54 8.99
CA PRO A 157 23.52 -10.06 8.61
C PRO A 157 23.30 -11.50 8.12
N THR A 158 23.62 -11.74 6.86
CA THR A 158 23.93 -13.09 6.39
C THR A 158 25.13 -13.52 7.23
N ILE A 159 24.90 -14.40 8.20
CA ILE A 159 25.98 -15.04 8.95
C ILE A 159 26.71 -15.94 7.94
N PRO A 160 28.03 -15.75 7.74
CA PRO A 160 28.83 -16.58 6.84
C PRO A 160 28.93 -18.03 7.30
#